data_AF-A0A351ZAD5-F1
#
_entry.id   AF-A0A351ZAD5-F1
#
_cell.length_a   1.000
_cell.length_b   1.000
_cell.length_c   1.000
_cell.angle_alpha   90.00
_cell.angle_beta   90.00
_cell.angle_gamma   90.00
#
_symmetry.space_group_name_H-M   'P 1'
#
loop_
_entity.id
_entity.type
_entity.pdbx_description
1 polymer ?
#
loop_
_entity_poly.entity_id
_entity_poly.type
_entity_poly.pdbx_seq_one_letter_code
_entity_poly.pdbx_strand_id
1 'polypeptide(L)' 'MMRRRIFLWMGLSVLFASLCLSREGLAHETYQVRPGDTLYRISEKTGITIKDLKRANRL' A
#
# COMPACT_ATOMS: atom_id res chain seq x y z
N MET A 1 -4.57 35.04 28.60
CA MET A 1 -4.85 33.58 28.57
C MET A 1 -5.14 33.01 27.16
N MET A 2 -5.52 33.81 26.15
CA MET A 2 -5.88 33.32 24.80
C MET A 2 -4.70 32.90 23.89
N ARG A 3 -3.50 33.49 24.05
CA ARG A 3 -2.31 33.13 23.25
C ARG A 3 -1.81 31.70 23.47
N ARG A 4 -2.02 31.13 24.66
CA ARG A 4 -1.68 29.74 24.99
C ARG A 4 -2.61 28.73 24.31
N ARG A 5 -3.88 29.09 24.11
CA ARG A 5 -4.87 28.26 23.39
C ARG A 5 -4.53 28.23 21.89
N ILE A 6 -4.21 29.36 21.28
CA ILE A 6 -3.85 29.42 19.84
C ILE A 6 -2.67 28.50 19.50
N PHE A 7 -1.63 28.45 20.35
CA PHE A 7 -0.51 27.53 20.17
C PHE A 7 -0.93 26.05 20.22
N LEU A 8 -1.85 25.68 21.11
CA LEU A 8 -2.40 24.31 21.20
C LEU A 8 -3.21 23.95 19.95
N TRP A 9 -4.02 24.88 19.43
CA TRP A 9 -4.82 24.68 18.22
C TRP A 9 -3.96 24.65 16.95
N MET A 10 -2.88 25.43 16.89
CA MET A 10 -1.90 25.35 15.79
C MET A 10 -1.20 23.98 15.77
N GLY A 11 -0.72 23.49 16.91
CA GLY A 11 -0.12 22.15 17.00
C GLY A 11 -1.09 21.03 16.63
N LEU A 12 -2.34 21.12 17.07
CA LEU A 12 -3.41 20.16 16.74
C LEU A 12 -3.77 20.19 15.25
N SER A 13 -3.78 21.37 14.62
CA SER A 13 -4.05 21.51 13.18
C SER A 13 -2.95 20.88 12.31
N VAL A 14 -1.68 21.01 12.74
CA VAL A 14 -0.53 20.39 12.06
C VAL A 14 -0.56 18.86 12.22
N LEU A 15 -0.90 18.36 13.42
CA LEU A 15 -1.12 16.94 13.66
C LEU A 15 -2.27 16.39 12.80
N PHE A 16 -3.39 17.09 12.73
CA PHE A 16 -4.54 16.68 11.93
C PHE A 16 -4.22 16.66 10.42
N ALA A 17 -3.51 17.68 9.92
CA ALA A 17 -3.03 17.72 8.54
C ALA A 17 -2.08 16.54 8.23
N SER A 18 -1.17 16.21 9.15
CA SER A 18 -0.22 15.09 8.97
C SER A 18 -0.90 13.72 8.87
N LEU A 19 -2.01 13.49 9.59
CA LEU A 19 -2.81 12.28 9.45
C LEU A 19 -3.57 12.22 8.11
N CYS A 20 -4.05 13.35 7.60
CA CYS A 20 -4.74 13.40 6.29
C CYS A 20 -3.81 13.10 5.10
N LEU A 21 -2.51 13.36 5.22
CA LEU A 21 -1.51 13.06 4.16
C LEU A 21 -0.97 11.63 4.22
N SER A 22 -1.35 10.82 5.21
CA SER A 22 -0.84 9.46 5.39
C SER A 22 -1.68 8.44 4.63
N ARG A 23 -1.64 8.49 3.31
CA ARG A 23 -2.18 7.43 2.44
C ARG A 23 -1.28 7.18 1.24
N GLU A 24 -0.23 6.42 1.45
CA GLU A 24 0.34 5.61 0.38
C GLU A 24 0.16 4.14 0.77
N GLY A 25 -0.76 3.48 0.07
CA GLY A 25 -0.97 2.04 0.22
C GLY A 25 0.31 1.32 -0.17
N LEU A 26 0.86 0.56 0.77
CA LEU A 26 2.09 -0.19 0.60
C LEU A 26 1.99 -1.15 -0.60
N ALA A 27 2.87 -0.92 -1.56
CA ALA A 27 3.34 -1.78 -2.65
C ALA A 27 2.29 -2.29 -3.67
N HIS A 28 2.30 -1.64 -4.84
CA HIS A 28 1.91 -2.31 -6.08
C HIS A 28 3.11 -3.13 -6.58
N GLU A 29 3.24 -4.38 -6.13
CA GLU A 29 4.31 -5.28 -6.57
C GLU A 29 3.92 -5.92 -7.91
N THR A 30 4.64 -5.57 -8.98
CA THR A 30 4.42 -6.10 -10.33
C THR A 30 5.43 -7.20 -10.64
N TYR A 31 4.93 -8.36 -11.08
CA TYR A 31 5.78 -9.47 -11.55
C TYR A 31 5.83 -9.51 -13.08
N GLN A 32 7.02 -9.30 -13.66
CA GLN A 32 7.23 -9.50 -15.10
C GLN A 32 7.61 -10.96 -15.38
N VAL A 33 6.75 -11.66 -16.13
CA VAL A 33 6.95 -13.07 -16.51
C VAL A 33 8.18 -13.23 -17.40
N ARG A 34 8.99 -14.25 -17.12
CA ARG A 34 10.19 -14.60 -17.91
C ARG A 34 10.00 -15.95 -18.61
N PRO A 35 10.69 -16.20 -19.74
CA PRO A 35 10.66 -17.51 -20.38
C PRO A 35 11.04 -18.63 -19.40
N GLY A 36 10.21 -19.68 -19.33
CA GLY A 36 10.41 -20.81 -18.41
C GLY A 36 9.79 -20.65 -17.02
N ASP A 37 9.14 -19.53 -16.71
CA ASP A 37 8.28 -19.44 -15.54
C ASP A 37 7.02 -20.30 -15.71
N THR A 38 6.52 -20.80 -14.59
CA THR A 38 5.24 -21.50 -14.50
C THR A 38 4.38 -20.81 -13.46
N LEU A 39 3.05 -20.95 -13.52
CA LEU A 39 2.16 -20.40 -12.48
C LEU A 39 2.55 -20.87 -11.08
N TYR A 40 3.05 -22.11 -10.96
CA TYR A 40 3.58 -22.64 -9.70
C TYR A 40 4.80 -21.86 -9.20
N ARG A 41 5.82 -21.67 -10.05
CA ARG A 41 7.03 -20.90 -9.68
C ARG A 41 6.71 -19.43 -9.36
N ILE A 42 5.76 -18.84 -10.07
CA ILE A 42 5.32 -17.46 -9.79
C ILE A 42 4.58 -17.42 -8.45
N SER A 43 3.71 -18.39 -8.17
CA SER A 43 3.00 -18.47 -6.88
C SER A 43 3.94 -18.63 -5.69
N GLU A 44 5.01 -19.42 -5.84
CA GLU A 44 6.02 -19.60 -4.80
C GLU A 44 6.83 -18.33 -4.54
N LYS A 45 7.23 -17.62 -5.61
CA LYS A 45 8.01 -16.37 -5.50
C LYS A 45 7.21 -15.20 -4.94
N THR A 46 5.93 -15.09 -5.30
CA THR A 46 5.07 -13.94 -4.96
C THR A 46 4.17 -14.19 -3.75
N GLY A 47 4.05 -15.44 -3.30
CA GLY A 47 3.09 -15.83 -2.26
C GLY A 47 1.62 -15.80 -2.70
N ILE A 48 1.34 -15.50 -3.98
CA ILE A 48 -0.03 -15.45 -4.52
C ILE A 48 -0.44 -16.84 -4.97
N THR A 49 -1.63 -17.32 -4.57
CA THR A 49 -2.07 -18.67 -4.97
C THR A 49 -2.26 -18.78 -6.49
N ILE A 50 -2.04 -19.97 -7.03
CA ILE A 50 -2.28 -20.26 -8.46
C ILE A 50 -3.73 -19.93 -8.87
N LYS A 51 -4.70 -20.20 -7.98
CA LYS A 51 -6.11 -19.89 -8.21
C LYS A 51 -6.32 -18.38 -8.36
N ASP A 52 -5.69 -17.59 -7.52
CA ASP A 52 -5.79 -16.14 -7.56
C ASP A 52 -5.08 -15.55 -8.78
N LEU A 53 -3.89 -16.07 -9.12
CA LEU A 53 -3.19 -15.71 -10.35
C LEU A 53 -4.05 -15.94 -11.59
N LYS A 54 -4.71 -17.11 -11.68
CA LYS A 54 -5.61 -17.42 -12.81
C LYS A 54 -6.79 -16.47 -12.88
N ARG A 55 -7.47 -16.28 -11.74
CA ARG A 55 -8.62 -15.37 -11.63
C ARG A 55 -8.25 -13.94 -12.03
N ALA A 56 -7.11 -13.43 -11.56
CA ALA A 56 -6.64 -12.08 -11.85
C ALA A 56 -6.31 -11.87 -13.34
N ASN A 57 -5.77 -12.91 -14.00
CA ASN A 57 -5.37 -12.85 -15.42
C ASN A 57 -6.41 -13.41 -16.38
N ARG A 58 -7.60 -13.81 -15.88
CA ARG A 58 -8.68 -14.43 -16.66
C ARG A 58 -8.23 -15.69 -17.42
N LEU A 59 -7.41 -16.51 -16.76
CA LEU A 59 -6.93 -17.83 -17.25
C LEU A 59 -7.78 -18.99 -16.74
#